data_AF-A0A6G9YLP2-F1
#
_entry.id   AF-A0A6G9YLP2-F1
#
_cell.length_a   1.000
_cell.length_b   1.000
_cell.length_c   1.000
_cell.angle_alpha   90.00
_cell.angle_beta   90.00
_cell.angle_gamma   90.00
#
_symmetry.space_group_name_H-M   'P 1'
#
loop_
_entity.id
_entity.type
_entity.pdbx_description
1 polymer ?
#
loop_
_entity_poly.entity_id
_entity_poly.type
_entity_poly.pdbx_seq_one_letter_code
_entity_poly.pdbx_strand_id
1 'polypeptide(L)'
;MRIVCRIRGLMALPAAVLLAAAAGLSPTVAEPYPVPQPPDPSYVFTEIGEVFSGTVLDALTPGQLEYFVKAGILTNAGHLARPFVELTEPQTWRTPQGAAPALAAAQKLWDALTHTPPFDLGFPPHPAYAPDWNQNGRFGIADIDDAMHDDDYDDPQYATARFRLPCNNSDGSVWYETTEGACASSDSGAVFRLGTVRKFRMVDARGISLAGKAYFPDGVDPDRPGPEKYPVTVGFPGAGETQNDVAMYAQGAARNGFISFTFGQAGQPASDGNALDLLTPLLAVEKCFAPGSCLDAQDVVRWVAGQDIVPISDLNNEIGNVVRLQNPRLVRINPAYVPAGQNMRDPWLDLLDLDHINLWGQSIGSVGMSSYLNWQDKGHGYDGRPLPRVDSYVGMSGFTQFPSSAAVQLQTADFDLPGFHAYGFFPPNPFFQPTDGPIGTKDLYDLIRRDPRSTNPVMFIDYEGGSHGDSINWLGVPRNVKSPALSVHYAMAWFNCHGRADRDQTACDELSQPFDGLSRAVATEYAPQGNAGPSRCVTIPDRATLEQVLRPQIFLQNTTGAAWYDCVPRS
;
A
#
# COMPACT_ATOMS: atom_id res chain seq x y z
N MET A 1 30.12 -42.98 -16.19
CA MET A 1 28.65 -43.12 -16.12
C MET A 1 28.06 -41.72 -16.04
N ARG A 2 27.46 -41.25 -17.15
CA ARG A 2 26.71 -39.99 -17.22
C ARG A 2 25.23 -40.34 -17.07
N ILE A 3 24.54 -39.76 -16.09
CA ILE A 3 23.08 -39.77 -16.05
C ILE A 3 22.62 -38.39 -16.50
N VAL A 4 22.19 -38.32 -17.76
CA VAL A 4 21.45 -37.20 -18.33
C VAL A 4 19.99 -37.41 -17.93
N CYS A 5 19.50 -36.67 -16.94
CA CYS A 5 18.06 -36.54 -16.72
C CYS A 5 17.51 -35.55 -17.76
N ARG A 6 16.75 -36.09 -18.72
CA ARG A 6 15.99 -35.30 -19.70
C ARG A 6 14.83 -34.61 -18.98
N ILE A 7 14.93 -33.31 -18.77
CA ILE A 7 13.79 -32.43 -18.51
C ILE A 7 13.06 -32.27 -19.85
N ARG A 8 12.08 -33.15 -20.13
CA ARG A 8 11.12 -33.01 -21.21
C ARG A 8 9.74 -33.26 -20.62
N GLY A 9 9.13 -32.21 -20.08
CA GLY A 9 7.79 -32.29 -19.49
C GLY A 9 7.15 -30.97 -19.04
N LEU A 10 7.75 -29.80 -19.33
CA LEU A 10 7.30 -28.51 -18.79
C LEU A 10 6.86 -27.46 -19.83
N MET A 11 6.79 -27.82 -21.13
CA MET A 11 6.53 -26.84 -22.21
C MET A 11 5.14 -26.90 -22.86
N ALA A 12 4.16 -27.62 -22.29
CA ALA A 12 2.86 -27.80 -22.95
C ALA A 12 1.67 -27.01 -22.37
N LEU A 13 1.80 -26.37 -21.19
CA LEU A 13 0.72 -25.57 -20.59
C LEU A 13 0.84 -24.04 -20.66
N PRO A 14 2.00 -23.38 -20.92
CA PRO A 14 2.00 -21.92 -20.99
C PRO A 14 1.40 -21.40 -22.32
N ALA A 15 1.35 -22.22 -23.38
CA ALA A 15 0.99 -21.77 -24.72
C ALA A 15 -0.47 -21.28 -24.88
N ALA A 16 -1.42 -21.82 -24.10
CA ALA A 16 -2.84 -21.42 -24.22
C ALA A 16 -3.15 -20.10 -23.49
N VAL A 17 -2.44 -19.81 -22.39
CA VAL A 17 -2.51 -18.52 -21.68
C VAL A 17 -1.69 -17.45 -22.42
N LEU A 18 -0.55 -17.84 -23.00
CA LEU A 18 0.34 -16.97 -23.80
C LEU A 18 -0.31 -16.41 -25.08
N LEU A 19 -1.29 -17.10 -25.67
CA LEU A 19 -1.96 -16.66 -26.90
C LEU A 19 -3.10 -15.64 -26.67
N ALA A 20 -3.64 -15.57 -25.45
CA ALA A 20 -4.62 -14.55 -25.08
C ALA A 20 -3.96 -13.22 -24.65
N ALA A 21 -2.78 -13.28 -24.02
CA ALA A 21 -2.05 -12.12 -23.53
C ALA A 21 -1.21 -11.36 -24.59
N ALA A 22 -0.89 -12.00 -25.72
CA ALA A 22 0.00 -11.42 -26.74
C ALA A 22 -0.70 -10.47 -27.74
N ALA A 23 -2.03 -10.36 -27.70
CA ALA A 23 -2.81 -9.54 -28.63
C ALA A 23 -3.22 -8.20 -28.00
N GLY A 24 -2.25 -7.37 -27.60
CA GLY A 24 -2.59 -6.08 -27.00
C GLY A 24 -1.40 -5.24 -26.51
N LEU A 25 -0.32 -5.15 -27.28
CA LEU A 25 0.79 -4.26 -26.94
C LEU A 25 0.99 -3.25 -28.08
N SER A 26 0.23 -2.17 -28.01
CA SER A 26 0.50 -0.91 -28.71
C SER A 26 0.46 0.19 -27.66
N PRO A 27 1.26 1.26 -27.78
CA PRO A 27 1.24 2.36 -26.83
C PRO A 27 -0.12 3.06 -26.95
N THR A 28 -1.01 2.79 -26.01
CA THR A 28 -2.33 3.39 -25.96
C THR A 28 -2.21 4.77 -25.33
N VAL A 29 -2.54 5.79 -26.11
CA VAL A 29 -3.17 7.01 -25.58
C VAL A 29 -4.29 6.53 -24.66
N ALA A 30 -4.37 7.01 -23.43
CA ALA A 30 -5.40 6.61 -22.46
C ALA A 30 -6.77 6.54 -23.16
N GLU A 31 -7.26 5.33 -23.38
CA GLU A 31 -8.59 5.15 -23.98
C GLU A 31 -9.60 5.77 -23.01
N PRO A 32 -10.65 6.43 -23.52
CA PRO A 32 -11.75 6.88 -22.66
C PRO A 32 -12.24 5.69 -21.83
N TYR A 33 -12.40 5.89 -20.52
CA TYR A 33 -12.91 4.82 -19.66
C TYR A 33 -14.18 4.23 -20.29
N PRO A 34 -14.31 2.89 -20.37
CA PRO A 34 -15.38 2.27 -21.14
C PRO A 34 -16.75 2.80 -20.71
N VAL A 35 -17.60 3.14 -21.69
CA VAL A 35 -19.00 3.44 -21.42
C VAL A 35 -19.64 2.20 -20.76
N PRO A 36 -20.45 2.35 -19.70
CA PRO A 36 -21.08 1.21 -19.05
C PRO A 36 -21.76 0.27 -20.04
N GLN A 37 -21.36 -1.00 -20.03
CA GLN A 37 -21.90 -2.06 -20.86
C GLN A 37 -23.00 -2.87 -20.14
N PRO A 38 -23.82 -3.64 -20.87
CA PRO A 38 -24.70 -4.62 -20.24
C PRO A 38 -23.89 -5.64 -19.41
N PRO A 39 -24.45 -6.17 -18.30
CA PRO A 39 -23.83 -7.18 -17.48
C PRO A 39 -23.20 -8.32 -18.29
N ASP A 40 -21.95 -8.66 -17.99
CA ASP A 40 -21.23 -9.77 -18.61
C ASP A 40 -20.84 -10.81 -17.55
N PRO A 41 -21.55 -11.94 -17.46
CA PRO A 41 -21.26 -12.99 -16.50
C PRO A 41 -19.97 -13.78 -16.82
N SER A 42 -19.35 -13.56 -17.99
CA SER A 42 -18.05 -14.15 -18.31
C SER A 42 -16.86 -13.34 -17.77
N TYR A 43 -17.10 -12.11 -17.33
CA TYR A 43 -16.07 -11.21 -16.83
C TYR A 43 -15.36 -11.74 -15.57
N VAL A 44 -16.10 -12.40 -14.67
CA VAL A 44 -15.54 -13.04 -13.46
C VAL A 44 -14.36 -13.96 -13.79
N PHE A 45 -14.35 -14.58 -14.98
CA PHE A 45 -13.26 -15.46 -15.41
C PHE A 45 -12.05 -14.70 -15.97
N THR A 46 -12.30 -13.60 -16.70
CA THR A 46 -11.22 -12.77 -17.25
C THR A 46 -10.49 -12.02 -16.15
N GLU A 47 -11.25 -11.53 -15.18
CA GLU A 47 -10.78 -10.81 -14.00
C GLU A 47 -9.84 -11.68 -13.12
N ILE A 48 -10.16 -12.96 -12.92
CA ILE A 48 -9.24 -13.92 -12.25
C ILE A 48 -7.92 -14.08 -13.02
N GLY A 49 -7.91 -13.93 -14.35
CA GLY A 49 -6.68 -13.92 -15.12
C GLY A 49 -5.86 -12.64 -14.90
N GLU A 50 -6.53 -11.51 -14.73
CA GLU A 50 -5.93 -10.19 -14.56
C GLU A 50 -5.12 -10.08 -13.25
N VAL A 51 -5.58 -10.72 -12.17
CA VAL A 51 -4.85 -10.76 -10.88
C VAL A 51 -3.48 -11.43 -10.97
N PHE A 52 -3.18 -12.17 -12.04
CA PHE A 52 -1.86 -12.78 -12.25
C PHE A 52 -1.03 -12.06 -13.30
N SER A 53 -1.57 -11.03 -13.95
CA SER A 53 -0.89 -10.35 -15.05
C SER A 53 0.46 -9.75 -14.64
N GLY A 54 0.55 -9.13 -13.46
CA GLY A 54 1.79 -8.59 -12.91
C GLY A 54 2.80 -9.69 -12.56
N THR A 55 2.34 -10.78 -11.94
CA THR A 55 3.19 -11.95 -11.64
C THR A 55 3.79 -12.57 -12.91
N VAL A 56 3.00 -12.64 -13.99
CA VAL A 56 3.45 -13.14 -15.29
C VAL A 56 4.47 -12.18 -15.90
N LEU A 57 4.23 -10.86 -15.83
CA LEU A 57 5.19 -9.86 -16.29
C LEU A 57 6.53 -10.00 -15.56
N ASP A 58 6.52 -10.11 -14.23
CA ASP A 58 7.73 -10.32 -13.43
C ASP A 58 8.49 -11.57 -13.89
N ALA A 59 7.79 -12.69 -14.09
CA ALA A 59 8.39 -13.95 -14.52
C ALA A 59 9.01 -13.90 -15.93
N LEU A 60 8.48 -13.05 -16.80
CA LEU A 60 8.92 -12.90 -18.20
C LEU A 60 9.97 -11.79 -18.38
N THR A 61 10.18 -10.93 -17.38
CA THR A 61 11.10 -9.79 -17.47
C THR A 61 12.56 -10.27 -17.56
N PRO A 62 13.34 -9.83 -18.58
CA PRO A 62 14.73 -10.24 -18.72
C PRO A 62 15.58 -9.91 -17.48
N GLY A 63 16.37 -10.88 -17.01
CA GLY A 63 17.21 -10.73 -15.81
C GLY A 63 16.47 -10.92 -14.48
N GLN A 64 15.13 -10.88 -14.47
CA GLN A 64 14.33 -11.01 -13.26
C GLN A 64 14.44 -12.40 -12.61
N LEU A 65 14.56 -13.47 -13.42
CA LEU A 65 14.81 -14.82 -12.90
C LEU A 65 16.17 -14.92 -12.19
N GLU A 66 17.21 -14.27 -12.74
CA GLU A 66 18.52 -14.25 -12.11
C GLU A 66 18.49 -13.43 -10.82
N TYR A 67 17.78 -12.31 -10.81
CA TYR A 67 17.46 -11.55 -9.62
C TYR A 67 16.77 -12.43 -8.57
N PHE A 68 15.74 -13.18 -8.96
CA PHE A 68 15.04 -14.13 -8.08
C PHE A 68 15.94 -15.24 -7.54
N VAL A 69 16.87 -15.78 -8.33
CA VAL A 69 17.84 -16.77 -7.84
C VAL A 69 18.79 -16.13 -6.82
N LYS A 70 19.38 -14.99 -7.17
CA LYS A 70 20.41 -14.33 -6.36
C LYS A 70 19.85 -13.72 -5.08
N ALA A 71 18.61 -13.24 -5.14
CA ALA A 71 17.85 -12.77 -4.00
C ALA A 71 17.09 -13.89 -3.26
N GLY A 72 17.20 -15.17 -3.69
CA GLY A 72 16.78 -16.34 -2.91
C GLY A 72 15.30 -16.79 -3.00
N ILE A 73 14.54 -16.40 -4.03
CA ILE A 73 13.07 -16.51 -4.09
C ILE A 73 12.53 -17.86 -4.62
N LEU A 74 13.26 -18.55 -5.49
CA LEU A 74 12.67 -19.52 -6.45
C LEU A 74 12.09 -20.83 -5.93
N THR A 75 11.86 -20.96 -4.63
CA THR A 75 11.31 -22.20 -4.03
C THR A 75 9.78 -22.29 -4.10
N ASN A 76 9.05 -21.17 -4.29
CA ASN A 76 7.59 -21.13 -4.03
C ASN A 76 6.67 -20.87 -5.25
N ALA A 77 7.18 -20.31 -6.36
CA ALA A 77 6.35 -19.87 -7.49
C ALA A 77 5.54 -21.00 -8.19
N GLY A 78 6.07 -22.22 -8.22
CA GLY A 78 5.42 -23.37 -8.88
C GLY A 78 4.17 -23.91 -8.16
N HIS A 79 3.96 -23.53 -6.89
CA HIS A 79 2.81 -23.98 -6.09
C HIS A 79 1.65 -22.96 -6.08
N LEU A 80 1.92 -21.69 -6.41
CA LEU A 80 0.98 -20.57 -6.35
C LEU A 80 -0.16 -20.66 -7.36
N ALA A 81 0.10 -21.00 -8.63
CA ALA A 81 -0.94 -20.98 -9.67
C ALA A 81 -1.90 -22.19 -9.62
N ARG A 82 -1.52 -23.27 -8.93
CA ARG A 82 -2.22 -24.57 -9.01
C ARG A 82 -3.66 -24.55 -8.47
N PRO A 83 -3.99 -23.86 -7.37
CA PRO A 83 -5.38 -23.73 -6.89
C PRO A 83 -6.29 -22.95 -7.84
N PHE A 84 -5.74 -22.03 -8.65
CA PHE A 84 -6.51 -21.10 -9.48
C PHE A 84 -6.89 -21.68 -10.85
N VAL A 85 -6.19 -22.70 -11.35
CA VAL A 85 -6.52 -23.37 -12.62
C VAL A 85 -7.95 -23.93 -12.60
N GLU A 86 -8.37 -24.54 -11.49
CA GLU A 86 -9.74 -25.07 -11.32
C GLU A 86 -10.83 -23.98 -11.34
N LEU A 87 -10.47 -22.73 -11.01
CA LEU A 87 -11.40 -21.59 -10.98
C LEU A 87 -11.68 -21.02 -12.38
N THR A 88 -10.77 -21.25 -13.34
CA THR A 88 -10.96 -20.83 -14.73
C THR A 88 -11.95 -21.71 -15.51
N GLU A 89 -12.38 -22.83 -14.93
CA GLU A 89 -13.26 -23.80 -15.57
C GLU A 89 -14.73 -23.36 -15.55
N PRO A 90 -15.42 -23.21 -16.70
CA PRO A 90 -16.82 -22.74 -16.74
C PRO A 90 -17.79 -23.62 -15.95
N GLN A 91 -17.53 -24.92 -15.84
CA GLN A 91 -18.33 -25.86 -15.05
C GLN A 91 -18.32 -25.57 -13.53
N THR A 92 -17.32 -24.86 -13.02
CA THR A 92 -17.24 -24.45 -11.61
C THR A 92 -18.36 -23.45 -11.25
N TRP A 93 -18.81 -22.66 -12.23
CA TRP A 93 -19.73 -21.53 -12.03
C TRP A 93 -21.10 -21.73 -12.69
N ARG A 94 -21.21 -22.67 -13.64
CA ARG A 94 -22.45 -23.01 -14.32
C ARG A 94 -23.01 -24.32 -13.78
N THR A 95 -23.80 -24.27 -12.70
CA THR A 95 -24.60 -25.42 -12.27
C THR A 95 -26.07 -25.04 -12.04
N PRO A 96 -27.02 -25.98 -12.25
CA PRO A 96 -28.44 -25.78 -11.97
C PRO A 96 -28.79 -25.52 -10.49
N GLN A 97 -27.82 -25.56 -9.57
CA GLN A 97 -28.03 -25.55 -8.12
C GLN A 97 -27.78 -24.20 -7.41
N GLY A 98 -27.57 -23.08 -8.14
CA GLY A 98 -27.48 -21.74 -7.53
C GLY A 98 -26.14 -21.45 -6.83
N ALA A 99 -26.10 -20.42 -5.96
CA ALA A 99 -24.90 -19.76 -5.41
C ALA A 99 -23.89 -20.63 -4.62
N ALA A 100 -24.20 -21.89 -4.29
CA ALA A 100 -23.38 -22.71 -3.40
C ALA A 100 -22.01 -23.14 -3.99
N PRO A 101 -21.87 -23.55 -5.27
CA PRO A 101 -20.57 -23.83 -5.87
C PRO A 101 -19.73 -22.56 -6.09
N ALA A 102 -20.38 -21.42 -6.35
CA ALA A 102 -19.71 -20.12 -6.45
C ALA A 102 -19.11 -19.69 -5.10
N LEU A 103 -19.83 -19.91 -4.00
CA LEU A 103 -19.32 -19.72 -2.64
C LEU A 103 -18.16 -20.67 -2.32
N ALA A 104 -18.22 -21.94 -2.74
CA ALA A 104 -17.12 -22.89 -2.52
C ALA A 104 -15.87 -22.53 -3.34
N ALA A 105 -16.05 -21.99 -4.54
CA ALA A 105 -14.98 -21.50 -5.40
C ALA A 105 -14.37 -20.19 -4.87
N ALA A 106 -15.19 -19.25 -4.37
CA ALA A 106 -14.74 -18.06 -3.67
C ALA A 106 -13.96 -18.41 -2.39
N GLN A 107 -14.42 -19.40 -1.61
CA GLN A 107 -13.68 -19.90 -0.45
C GLN A 107 -12.33 -20.50 -0.86
N LYS A 108 -12.25 -21.24 -1.98
CA LYS A 108 -10.96 -21.75 -2.49
C LYS A 108 -10.02 -20.63 -2.94
N LEU A 109 -10.53 -19.58 -3.59
CA LEU A 109 -9.76 -18.38 -3.95
C LEU A 109 -9.18 -17.74 -2.70
N TRP A 110 -10.04 -17.52 -1.70
CA TRP A 110 -9.68 -16.97 -0.40
C TRP A 110 -8.62 -17.82 0.30
N ASP A 111 -8.83 -19.15 0.40
CA ASP A 111 -7.88 -20.07 1.01
C ASP A 111 -6.54 -20.06 0.27
N ALA A 112 -6.54 -19.94 -1.06
CA ALA A 112 -5.32 -19.83 -1.84
C ALA A 112 -4.60 -18.49 -1.63
N LEU A 113 -5.31 -17.37 -1.58
CA LEU A 113 -4.72 -16.04 -1.34
C LEU A 113 -4.19 -15.89 0.10
N THR A 114 -4.81 -16.55 1.08
CA THR A 114 -4.46 -16.44 2.50
C THR A 114 -3.52 -17.53 3.02
N HIS A 115 -3.50 -18.73 2.42
CA HIS A 115 -2.70 -19.87 2.90
C HIS A 115 -1.58 -20.29 1.95
N THR A 116 -1.40 -19.63 0.81
CA THR A 116 -0.22 -19.89 -0.02
C THR A 116 0.98 -19.19 0.60
N PRO A 117 2.05 -19.91 0.98
CA PRO A 117 3.30 -19.29 1.42
C PRO A 117 3.80 -18.29 0.36
N PRO A 118 4.49 -17.21 0.77
CA PRO A 118 5.25 -17.07 2.00
C PRO A 118 5.00 -15.72 2.71
N PHE A 119 4.14 -15.69 3.71
CA PHE A 119 4.15 -14.57 4.66
C PHE A 119 5.28 -14.69 5.72
N ASP A 120 6.09 -15.76 5.65
CA ASP A 120 7.20 -16.06 6.58
C ASP A 120 8.61 -15.90 5.95
N LEU A 121 8.71 -15.58 4.66
CA LEU A 121 9.97 -15.30 3.97
C LEU A 121 9.79 -13.99 3.22
N GLY A 122 10.27 -12.88 3.80
CA GLY A 122 10.25 -11.57 3.16
C GLY A 122 10.70 -11.68 1.70
N PHE A 123 9.89 -11.15 0.80
CA PHE A 123 10.26 -11.08 -0.61
C PHE A 123 11.26 -9.94 -0.79
N PRO A 124 12.28 -10.12 -1.65
CA PRO A 124 13.17 -9.03 -1.96
C PRO A 124 12.40 -7.93 -2.72
N PRO A 125 12.78 -6.68 -2.48
CA PRO A 125 12.04 -5.54 -2.97
C PRO A 125 12.18 -5.41 -4.49
N HIS A 126 11.26 -4.69 -5.11
CA HIS A 126 11.33 -4.51 -6.55
C HIS A 126 12.54 -3.67 -6.97
N PRO A 127 13.40 -4.16 -7.88
CA PRO A 127 14.69 -3.55 -8.16
C PRO A 127 14.56 -2.13 -8.74
N ALA A 128 13.47 -1.82 -9.45
CA ALA A 128 13.23 -0.46 -9.97
C ALA A 128 13.15 0.62 -8.88
N TYR A 129 12.85 0.25 -7.64
CA TYR A 129 12.76 1.18 -6.52
C TYR A 129 13.91 1.01 -5.53
N ALA A 130 14.85 0.10 -5.75
CA ALA A 130 16.03 -0.04 -4.90
C ALA A 130 16.95 1.19 -5.07
N PRO A 131 17.28 1.90 -3.98
CA PRO A 131 18.33 2.92 -4.00
C PRO A 131 19.72 2.32 -4.24
N ASP A 132 20.62 3.10 -4.84
CA ASP A 132 22.04 2.78 -5.04
C ASP A 132 22.80 2.91 -3.70
N TRP A 133 22.63 1.92 -2.83
CA TRP A 133 23.23 1.86 -1.49
C TRP A 133 24.74 1.67 -1.56
N ASN A 134 25.23 0.89 -2.52
CA ASN A 134 26.65 0.63 -2.71
C ASN A 134 27.39 1.78 -3.42
N GLN A 135 26.66 2.78 -3.92
CA GLN A 135 27.16 4.01 -4.56
C GLN A 135 27.98 3.76 -5.84
N ASN A 136 27.68 2.71 -6.58
CA ASN A 136 28.41 2.35 -7.80
C ASN A 136 27.81 3.01 -9.07
N GLY A 137 26.71 3.73 -8.94
CA GLY A 137 26.01 4.44 -10.03
C GLY A 137 25.12 3.55 -10.90
N ARG A 138 24.91 2.29 -10.51
CA ARG A 138 23.99 1.34 -11.16
C ARG A 138 22.69 1.29 -10.37
N PHE A 139 21.62 0.93 -11.08
CA PHE A 139 20.26 0.91 -10.55
C PHE A 139 19.50 -0.26 -11.17
N GLY A 140 18.44 -0.71 -10.50
CA GLY A 140 17.54 -1.71 -11.06
C GLY A 140 18.13 -3.12 -11.08
N ILE A 141 17.62 -3.97 -11.97
CA ILE A 141 17.99 -5.39 -12.10
C ILE A 141 19.50 -5.58 -12.35
N ALA A 142 20.19 -4.55 -12.85
CA ALA A 142 21.63 -4.56 -13.08
C ALA A 142 22.46 -4.48 -11.80
N ASP A 143 21.86 -4.08 -10.67
CA ASP A 143 22.51 -4.01 -9.36
C ASP A 143 21.70 -4.76 -8.29
N ILE A 144 22.10 -5.99 -8.04
CA ILE A 144 21.42 -6.90 -7.11
C ILE A 144 21.97 -6.72 -5.69
N ASP A 145 23.18 -6.16 -5.56
CA ASP A 145 23.87 -6.03 -4.28
C ASP A 145 23.17 -5.01 -3.38
N ASP A 146 22.57 -3.96 -3.97
CA ASP A 146 21.79 -2.96 -3.22
C ASP A 146 20.62 -3.54 -2.44
N ALA A 147 19.97 -4.59 -2.95
CA ALA A 147 18.87 -5.24 -2.25
C ALA A 147 19.32 -5.86 -0.90
N MET A 148 20.58 -6.28 -0.80
CA MET A 148 21.15 -6.84 0.43
C MET A 148 21.53 -5.78 1.46
N HIS A 149 21.74 -4.54 1.01
CA HIS A 149 22.15 -3.42 1.86
C HIS A 149 20.97 -2.57 2.31
N ASP A 150 19.76 -2.81 1.80
CA ASP A 150 18.60 -1.95 2.04
C ASP A 150 18.17 -1.86 3.52
N ASP A 151 18.40 -2.92 4.29
CA ASP A 151 18.12 -2.99 5.74
C ASP A 151 19.40 -2.98 6.59
N ASP A 152 20.55 -2.61 6.01
CA ASP A 152 21.78 -2.39 6.77
C ASP A 152 21.80 -0.96 7.35
N TYR A 153 21.35 -0.84 8.60
CA TYR A 153 21.29 0.43 9.34
C TYR A 153 22.53 0.69 10.19
N ASP A 154 23.36 -0.32 10.42
CA ASP A 154 24.49 -0.25 11.34
C ASP A 154 25.82 0.04 10.61
N ASP A 155 25.89 -0.19 9.29
CA ASP A 155 27.02 0.22 8.46
C ASP A 155 26.85 1.65 7.90
N PRO A 156 27.70 2.61 8.29
CA PRO A 156 27.63 3.99 7.80
C PRO A 156 27.88 4.12 6.29
N GLN A 157 28.53 3.14 5.64
CA GLN A 157 28.71 3.12 4.18
C GLN A 157 27.36 3.08 3.45
N TYR A 158 26.38 2.39 4.01
CA TYR A 158 25.05 2.20 3.42
C TYR A 158 23.99 3.10 4.05
N ALA A 159 24.38 4.14 4.82
CA ALA A 159 23.44 5.03 5.49
C ALA A 159 22.77 6.05 4.55
N THR A 160 23.35 6.30 3.38
CA THR A 160 22.84 7.26 2.38
C THR A 160 23.00 6.70 0.98
N ALA A 161 21.98 6.90 0.14
CA ALA A 161 21.97 6.45 -1.25
C ALA A 161 21.30 7.46 -2.18
N ARG A 162 21.46 7.25 -3.48
CA ARG A 162 20.69 7.93 -4.52
C ARG A 162 19.61 7.00 -5.05
N PHE A 163 18.51 7.57 -5.52
CA PHE A 163 17.48 6.83 -6.25
C PHE A 163 17.00 7.65 -7.45
N ARG A 164 16.54 6.98 -8.50
CA ARG A 164 15.95 7.64 -9.66
C ARG A 164 14.49 7.96 -9.39
N LEU A 165 14.03 9.14 -9.79
CA LEU A 165 12.64 9.55 -9.60
C LEU A 165 11.73 8.73 -10.54
N PRO A 166 10.81 7.89 -10.03
CA PRO A 166 10.09 6.92 -10.85
C PRO A 166 8.90 7.54 -11.60
N CYS A 167 8.66 7.05 -12.80
CA CYS A 167 7.45 7.23 -13.59
C CYS A 167 6.80 5.85 -13.78
N ASN A 168 5.75 5.56 -13.01
CA ASN A 168 5.06 4.27 -13.05
C ASN A 168 4.07 4.25 -14.21
N ASN A 169 4.21 3.29 -15.12
CA ASN A 169 3.34 3.15 -16.29
C ASN A 169 2.30 2.05 -16.06
N SER A 170 1.13 2.17 -16.72
CA SER A 170 0.05 1.19 -16.60
C SER A 170 0.39 -0.19 -17.20
N ASP A 171 1.43 -0.28 -18.03
CA ASP A 171 1.94 -1.56 -18.54
C ASP A 171 2.85 -2.29 -17.53
N GLY A 172 2.99 -1.75 -16.32
CA GLY A 172 3.84 -2.29 -15.25
C GLY A 172 5.31 -1.89 -15.37
N SER A 173 5.71 -1.22 -16.46
CA SER A 173 7.08 -0.71 -16.58
C SER A 173 7.30 0.51 -15.68
N VAL A 174 8.53 0.63 -15.16
CA VAL A 174 8.97 1.80 -14.40
C VAL A 174 10.00 2.55 -15.21
N TRP A 175 9.63 3.74 -15.65
CA TRP A 175 10.54 4.70 -16.27
C TRP A 175 11.05 5.67 -15.21
N TYR A 176 11.93 6.58 -15.60
CA TYR A 176 12.51 7.55 -14.68
C TYR A 176 12.54 8.94 -15.29
N GLU A 177 12.41 9.95 -14.45
CA GLU A 177 12.44 11.35 -14.86
C GLU A 177 13.84 11.76 -15.30
N THR A 178 13.95 12.28 -16.52
CA THR A 178 15.18 12.84 -17.08
C THR A 178 15.44 14.23 -16.51
N THR A 179 16.67 14.70 -16.61
CA THR A 179 17.01 16.10 -16.22
C THR A 179 16.28 17.16 -17.04
N GLU A 180 15.64 16.78 -18.15
CA GLU A 180 14.79 17.64 -18.98
C GLU A 180 13.30 17.59 -18.56
N GLY A 181 12.95 16.77 -17.56
CA GLY A 181 11.60 16.63 -17.02
C GLY A 181 10.70 15.62 -17.75
N ALA A 182 11.23 14.87 -18.72
CA ALA A 182 10.49 13.82 -19.41
C ALA A 182 10.66 12.46 -18.71
N CYS A 183 9.76 11.50 -18.93
CA CYS A 183 9.96 10.12 -18.46
C CYS A 183 10.63 9.28 -19.56
N ALA A 184 11.66 8.51 -19.23
CA ALA A 184 12.34 7.62 -20.16
C ALA A 184 12.75 6.29 -19.50
N SER A 185 12.88 5.23 -20.30
CA SER A 185 13.34 3.92 -19.84
C SER A 185 14.78 3.98 -19.33
N SER A 186 15.15 3.12 -18.37
CA SER A 186 16.49 3.11 -17.75
C SER A 186 17.65 2.89 -18.73
N ASP A 187 17.40 2.25 -19.86
CA ASP A 187 18.35 1.86 -20.91
C ASP A 187 18.39 2.85 -22.09
N SER A 188 17.60 3.93 -22.04
CA SER A 188 17.54 4.96 -23.09
C SER A 188 18.84 5.74 -23.31
N GLY A 189 19.80 5.65 -22.37
CA GLY A 189 21.02 6.46 -22.36
C GLY A 189 20.81 7.90 -21.88
N ALA A 190 19.59 8.25 -21.43
CA ALA A 190 19.29 9.55 -20.85
C ALA A 190 19.98 9.76 -19.49
N VAL A 191 20.11 11.03 -19.10
CA VAL A 191 20.53 11.42 -17.75
C VAL A 191 19.28 11.65 -16.90
N PHE A 192 19.25 11.02 -15.73
CA PHE A 192 18.08 11.03 -14.84
C PHE A 192 18.28 11.95 -13.65
N ARG A 193 17.18 12.51 -13.14
CA ARG A 193 17.14 13.21 -11.86
C ARG A 193 17.30 12.21 -10.72
N LEU A 194 18.00 12.62 -9.66
CA LEU A 194 18.35 11.73 -8.55
C LEU A 194 17.96 12.34 -7.20
N GLY A 195 17.01 11.69 -6.53
CA GLY A 195 16.72 11.95 -5.13
C GLY A 195 17.80 11.40 -4.21
N THR A 196 17.73 11.75 -2.93
CA THR A 196 18.58 11.18 -1.87
C THR A 196 17.72 10.45 -0.86
N VAL A 197 18.15 9.28 -0.42
CA VAL A 197 17.54 8.59 0.72
C VAL A 197 18.54 8.46 1.86
N ARG A 198 18.07 8.62 3.09
CA ARG A 198 18.86 8.45 4.32
C ARG A 198 18.20 7.49 5.27
N LYS A 199 18.97 6.55 5.80
CA LYS A 199 18.57 5.68 6.90
C LYS A 199 18.75 6.38 8.23
N PHE A 200 17.85 6.12 9.16
CA PHE A 200 17.94 6.56 10.53
C PHE A 200 17.18 5.59 11.44
N ARG A 201 17.37 5.76 12.75
CA ARG A 201 16.58 5.06 13.77
C ARG A 201 15.94 6.08 14.71
N MET A 202 14.76 5.74 15.20
CA MET A 202 14.11 6.43 16.32
C MET A 202 13.61 5.42 17.34
N VAL A 203 13.29 5.85 18.55
CA VAL A 203 12.80 5.01 19.64
C VAL A 203 11.37 5.40 19.96
N ASP A 204 10.44 4.46 19.88
CA ASP A 204 9.02 4.69 20.16
C ASP A 204 8.73 4.89 21.66
N ALA A 205 7.49 5.25 22.01
CA ALA A 205 7.08 5.45 23.39
C ALA A 205 7.10 4.17 24.25
N ARG A 206 7.26 2.99 23.62
CA ARG A 206 7.36 1.70 24.30
C ARG A 206 8.82 1.32 24.58
N GLY A 207 9.77 2.08 24.05
CA GLY A 207 11.21 1.89 24.19
C GLY A 207 11.81 0.91 23.17
N ILE A 208 11.25 0.89 21.95
CA ILE A 208 11.61 0.01 20.83
C ILE A 208 12.24 0.86 19.72
N SER A 209 13.38 0.44 19.19
CA SER A 209 13.99 1.11 18.05
C SER A 209 13.24 0.78 16.76
N LEU A 210 12.74 1.81 16.09
CA LEU A 210 12.13 1.74 14.76
C LEU A 210 13.16 2.17 13.71
N ALA A 211 13.17 1.46 12.59
CA ALA A 211 13.95 1.80 11.41
C ALA A 211 13.20 2.82 10.54
N GLY A 212 13.91 3.81 10.02
CA GLY A 212 13.33 4.90 9.23
C GLY A 212 14.16 5.23 8.00
N LYS A 213 13.48 5.63 6.90
CA LYS A 213 14.11 6.12 5.67
C LYS A 213 13.49 7.48 5.32
N ALA A 214 14.32 8.48 5.10
CA ALA A 214 13.91 9.81 4.66
C ALA A 214 14.32 10.00 3.20
N TYR A 215 13.36 10.25 2.32
CA TYR A 215 13.51 10.44 0.89
C TYR A 215 13.36 11.93 0.57
N PHE A 216 14.40 12.47 -0.07
CA PHE A 216 14.52 13.87 -0.44
C PHE A 216 14.40 14.01 -1.95
N PRO A 217 13.67 15.05 -2.44
CA PRO A 217 13.62 15.39 -3.85
C PRO A 217 15.01 15.66 -4.46
N ASP A 218 15.10 15.55 -5.78
CA ASP A 218 16.29 15.97 -6.51
C ASP A 218 16.61 17.46 -6.28
N GLY A 219 17.88 17.75 -5.99
CA GLY A 219 18.35 19.11 -5.67
C GLY A 219 18.29 19.51 -4.19
N VAL A 220 17.64 18.73 -3.33
CA VAL A 220 17.60 18.98 -1.87
C VAL A 220 18.84 18.37 -1.20
N ASP A 221 19.62 19.19 -0.49
CA ASP A 221 20.76 18.74 0.31
C ASP A 221 20.36 18.58 1.78
N PRO A 222 20.17 17.34 2.28
CA PRO A 222 19.78 17.08 3.66
C PRO A 222 20.83 17.50 4.71
N ASP A 223 22.09 17.76 4.34
CA ASP A 223 23.12 18.25 5.26
C ASP A 223 23.22 19.78 5.27
N ARG A 224 22.64 20.45 4.28
CA ARG A 224 22.75 21.90 4.07
C ARG A 224 21.39 22.47 3.68
N PRO A 225 20.48 22.61 4.65
CA PRO A 225 19.13 23.07 4.37
C PRO A 225 19.14 24.47 3.77
N GLY A 226 18.43 24.63 2.65
CA GLY A 226 18.11 25.93 2.08
C GLY A 226 17.00 26.63 2.86
N PRO A 227 16.54 27.81 2.41
CA PRO A 227 15.41 28.51 3.03
C PRO A 227 14.04 27.88 2.68
N GLU A 228 14.00 26.99 1.69
CA GLU A 228 12.77 26.34 1.22
C GLU A 228 12.36 25.21 2.15
N LYS A 229 11.05 25.11 2.39
CA LYS A 229 10.42 24.04 3.15
C LYS A 229 9.55 23.21 2.23
N TYR A 230 9.51 21.91 2.48
CA TYR A 230 8.80 20.95 1.65
C TYR A 230 7.67 20.27 2.45
N PRO A 231 6.50 20.07 1.84
CA PRO A 231 5.43 19.30 2.47
C PRO A 231 5.91 17.86 2.75
N VAL A 232 5.33 17.26 3.78
CA VAL A 232 5.85 16.01 4.34
C VAL A 232 4.87 14.87 4.10
N THR A 233 5.37 13.70 3.73
CA THR A 233 4.60 12.45 3.79
C THR A 233 5.22 11.48 4.80
N VAL A 234 4.38 10.75 5.53
CA VAL A 234 4.81 9.74 6.52
C VAL A 234 4.09 8.42 6.22
N GLY A 235 4.88 7.37 6.00
CA GLY A 235 4.44 6.11 5.42
C GLY A 235 4.75 4.88 6.26
N PHE A 236 3.80 3.95 6.40
CA PHE A 236 4.05 2.62 6.98
C PHE A 236 3.82 1.48 5.98
N PRO A 237 4.74 0.49 5.91
CA PRO A 237 4.52 -0.75 5.18
C PRO A 237 3.48 -1.65 5.88
N GLY A 238 3.05 -2.68 5.16
CA GLY A 238 2.19 -3.76 5.64
C GLY A 238 2.94 -4.84 6.42
N ALA A 239 2.30 -6.00 6.58
CA ALA A 239 2.79 -7.06 7.45
C ALA A 239 3.87 -7.90 6.76
N GLY A 240 5.07 -7.94 7.34
CA GLY A 240 6.22 -8.63 6.75
C GLY A 240 6.86 -7.87 5.59
N GLU A 241 6.37 -6.67 5.29
CA GLU A 241 6.87 -5.78 4.25
C GLU A 241 8.02 -4.92 4.80
N THR A 242 9.04 -4.72 3.97
CA THR A 242 10.11 -3.75 4.18
C THR A 242 9.66 -2.36 3.73
N GLN A 243 10.39 -1.33 4.14
CA GLN A 243 10.14 0.03 3.66
C GLN A 243 10.38 0.19 2.14
N ASN A 244 11.16 -0.71 1.52
CA ASN A 244 11.41 -0.67 0.09
C ASN A 244 10.28 -1.32 -0.72
N ASP A 245 9.49 -2.19 -0.10
CA ASP A 245 8.32 -2.81 -0.74
C ASP A 245 7.21 -1.79 -1.06
N VAL A 246 7.25 -0.67 -0.37
CA VAL A 246 6.36 0.48 -0.54
C VAL A 246 7.09 1.74 -1.01
N ALA A 247 8.35 1.62 -1.46
CA ALA A 247 9.16 2.78 -1.86
C ALA A 247 8.58 3.54 -3.06
N MET A 248 7.70 2.91 -3.86
CA MET A 248 7.03 3.59 -4.98
C MET A 248 6.24 4.83 -4.54
N TYR A 249 5.67 4.83 -3.33
CA TYR A 249 4.98 6.01 -2.78
C TYR A 249 5.97 7.05 -2.28
N ALA A 250 7.03 6.64 -1.57
CA ALA A 250 8.01 7.56 -1.01
C ALA A 250 8.83 8.28 -2.11
N GLN A 251 9.24 7.53 -3.12
CA GLN A 251 9.97 8.07 -4.27
C GLN A 251 9.04 8.85 -5.20
N GLY A 252 7.79 8.41 -5.36
CA GLY A 252 6.74 9.18 -6.04
C GLY A 252 6.49 10.53 -5.36
N ALA A 253 6.42 10.57 -4.03
CA ALA A 253 6.27 11.78 -3.25
C ALA A 253 7.49 12.71 -3.42
N ALA A 254 8.71 12.16 -3.36
CA ALA A 254 9.93 12.91 -3.62
C ALA A 254 9.97 13.52 -5.04
N ARG A 255 9.50 12.78 -6.05
CA ARG A 255 9.33 13.29 -7.41
C ARG A 255 8.35 14.47 -7.48
N ASN A 256 7.32 14.47 -6.65
CA ASN A 256 6.32 15.55 -6.56
C ASN A 256 6.71 16.70 -5.61
N GLY A 257 7.95 16.70 -5.12
CA GLY A 257 8.48 17.79 -4.26
C GLY A 257 8.13 17.66 -2.78
N PHE A 258 7.77 16.47 -2.31
CA PHE A 258 7.59 16.18 -0.88
C PHE A 258 8.87 15.59 -0.28
N ILE A 259 9.12 15.84 1.00
CA ILE A 259 10.04 15.00 1.78
C ILE A 259 9.23 13.85 2.37
N SER A 260 9.58 12.61 2.01
CA SER A 260 8.86 11.43 2.46
C SER A 260 9.63 10.67 3.51
N PHE A 261 8.97 10.33 4.60
CA PHE A 261 9.48 9.42 5.61
C PHE A 261 8.74 8.08 5.50
N THR A 262 9.48 6.99 5.55
CA THR A 262 8.91 5.66 5.83
C THR A 262 9.50 5.12 7.11
N PHE A 263 8.74 4.31 7.83
CA PHE A 263 9.23 3.62 9.02
C PHE A 263 8.76 2.17 9.03
N GLY A 264 9.62 1.26 9.48
CA GLY A 264 9.17 -0.06 9.93
C GLY A 264 8.53 0.06 11.31
N GLN A 265 7.34 -0.51 11.48
CA GLN A 265 6.70 -0.59 12.79
C GLN A 265 7.46 -1.56 13.70
N ALA A 266 7.24 -1.49 15.02
CA ALA A 266 7.88 -2.42 15.94
C ALA A 266 7.56 -3.88 15.58
N GLY A 267 8.60 -4.71 15.47
CA GLY A 267 8.47 -6.12 15.08
C GLY A 267 8.27 -6.36 13.57
N GLN A 268 8.33 -5.33 12.73
CA GLN A 268 8.44 -5.44 11.28
C GLN A 268 9.92 -5.52 10.84
N PRO A 269 10.21 -5.90 9.58
CA PRO A 269 11.57 -5.90 9.05
C PRO A 269 12.37 -4.62 9.38
N ALA A 270 13.67 -4.79 9.62
CA ALA A 270 14.65 -3.78 10.06
C ALA A 270 14.41 -3.09 11.42
N SER A 271 13.21 -3.16 11.99
CA SER A 271 12.89 -2.59 13.30
C SER A 271 13.05 -3.61 14.42
N ASP A 272 13.38 -3.14 15.62
CA ASP A 272 13.48 -3.99 16.79
C ASP A 272 12.10 -4.54 17.20
N GLY A 273 12.14 -5.63 17.96
CA GLY A 273 10.94 -6.26 18.52
C GLY A 273 10.55 -7.54 17.81
N ASN A 274 9.30 -7.94 18.00
CA ASN A 274 8.75 -9.16 17.42
C ASN A 274 7.29 -8.96 17.03
N ALA A 275 6.70 -9.93 16.34
CA ALA A 275 5.32 -9.88 15.88
C ALA A 275 4.27 -9.61 16.99
N LEU A 276 4.55 -9.96 18.25
CA LEU A 276 3.65 -9.58 19.35
C LEU A 276 3.72 -8.09 19.64
N ASP A 277 4.85 -7.41 19.46
CA ASP A 277 4.94 -5.96 19.67
C ASP A 277 4.08 -5.19 18.68
N LEU A 278 3.84 -5.77 17.51
CA LEU A 278 2.90 -5.22 16.53
C LEU A 278 1.44 -5.42 16.96
N LEU A 279 1.11 -6.59 17.48
CA LEU A 279 -0.28 -7.03 17.72
C LEU A 279 -0.76 -6.78 19.15
N THR A 280 0.11 -6.50 20.11
CA THR A 280 -0.25 -6.27 21.52
C THR A 280 0.12 -4.86 21.99
N PRO A 281 -0.55 -4.32 23.04
CA PRO A 281 -1.67 -4.89 23.80
C PRO A 281 -3.00 -4.91 23.04
N LEU A 282 -3.52 -6.10 22.72
CA LEU A 282 -4.84 -6.27 22.08
C LEU A 282 -5.92 -5.59 22.93
N LEU A 283 -6.84 -4.87 22.28
CA LEU A 283 -7.98 -4.16 22.89
C LEU A 283 -7.65 -2.93 23.77
N ALA A 284 -6.38 -2.66 24.10
CA ALA A 284 -6.02 -1.45 24.85
C ALA A 284 -6.05 -0.18 23.96
N VAL A 285 -5.90 -0.37 22.66
CA VAL A 285 -5.95 0.66 21.62
C VAL A 285 -7.31 0.55 20.95
N GLU A 286 -8.21 1.49 21.26
CA GLU A 286 -9.59 1.48 20.76
C GLU A 286 -9.64 1.33 19.23
N LYS A 287 -10.49 0.40 18.74
CA LYS A 287 -10.78 0.18 17.31
C LYS A 287 -9.55 -0.07 16.45
N CYS A 288 -8.48 -0.64 17.02
CA CYS A 288 -7.28 -1.01 16.30
C CYS A 288 -6.88 -2.46 16.62
N PHE A 289 -6.79 -3.30 15.59
CA PHE A 289 -6.40 -4.71 15.73
C PHE A 289 -4.88 -4.92 15.64
N ALA A 290 -4.12 -3.91 15.22
CA ALA A 290 -2.66 -3.85 15.31
C ALA A 290 -2.20 -2.70 16.25
N PRO A 291 -2.46 -2.80 17.58
CA PRO A 291 -2.15 -1.77 18.56
C PRO A 291 -0.76 -1.16 18.45
N GLY A 292 0.26 -1.97 18.15
CA GLY A 292 1.62 -1.49 18.00
C GLY A 292 1.76 -0.52 16.84
N SER A 293 1.24 -0.86 15.67
CA SER A 293 1.22 0.04 14.49
C SER A 293 0.48 1.35 14.79
N CYS A 294 -0.63 1.29 15.52
CA CYS A 294 -1.40 2.47 15.91
C CYS A 294 -0.69 3.40 16.90
N LEU A 295 0.12 2.84 17.80
CA LEU A 295 0.95 3.61 18.72
C LEU A 295 2.16 4.21 17.98
N ASP A 296 2.85 3.39 17.19
CA ASP A 296 4.00 3.81 16.37
C ASP A 296 3.61 4.97 15.45
N ALA A 297 2.43 4.95 14.83
CA ALA A 297 1.96 6.03 13.97
C ALA A 297 1.92 7.39 14.69
N GLN A 298 1.55 7.42 15.99
CA GLN A 298 1.56 8.66 16.76
C GLN A 298 2.97 9.12 17.08
N ASP A 299 3.84 8.18 17.47
CA ASP A 299 5.21 8.47 17.87
C ASP A 299 6.07 8.94 16.70
N VAL A 300 5.96 8.31 15.53
CA VAL A 300 6.72 8.72 14.33
C VAL A 300 6.28 10.10 13.84
N VAL A 301 4.97 10.41 13.84
CA VAL A 301 4.50 11.73 13.39
C VAL A 301 4.89 12.80 14.41
N ARG A 302 4.90 12.48 15.71
CA ARG A 302 5.48 13.36 16.73
C ARG A 302 6.96 13.62 16.48
N TRP A 303 7.74 12.57 16.18
CA TRP A 303 9.17 12.69 15.90
C TRP A 303 9.44 13.58 14.69
N VAL A 304 8.74 13.34 13.57
CA VAL A 304 8.80 14.15 12.34
C VAL A 304 8.41 15.61 12.61
N ALA A 305 7.41 15.83 13.46
CA ALA A 305 7.00 17.17 13.88
C ALA A 305 7.93 17.81 14.95
N GLY A 306 9.03 17.15 15.32
CA GLY A 306 10.00 17.63 16.31
C GLY A 306 9.49 17.67 17.75
N GLN A 307 8.41 16.92 18.03
CA GLN A 307 7.80 16.83 19.36
C GLN A 307 8.38 15.67 20.17
N ASP A 308 8.48 15.87 21.49
CA ASP A 308 8.99 14.83 22.40
C ASP A 308 8.11 13.57 22.36
N ILE A 309 8.75 12.40 22.39
CA ILE A 309 8.10 11.10 22.55
C ILE A 309 8.07 10.76 24.05
N VAL A 310 6.87 10.62 24.62
CA VAL A 310 6.68 10.38 26.05
C VAL A 310 6.50 8.88 26.29
N PRO A 311 7.29 8.26 27.18
CA PRO A 311 7.16 6.84 27.47
C PRO A 311 5.74 6.49 27.96
N ILE A 312 5.14 5.46 27.36
CA ILE A 312 3.89 4.84 27.82
C ILE A 312 4.14 3.51 28.54
N SER A 313 5.37 3.00 28.46
CA SER A 313 5.88 1.88 29.26
C SER A 313 6.70 2.39 30.45
N ASP A 314 6.65 1.66 31.57
CA ASP A 314 7.55 1.93 32.70
C ASP A 314 8.91 1.32 32.38
N LEU A 315 9.87 2.18 32.00
CA LEU A 315 11.21 1.76 31.58
C LEU A 315 11.98 0.98 32.67
N ASN A 316 11.54 1.04 33.94
CA ASN A 316 12.21 0.39 35.07
C ASN A 316 11.37 -0.75 35.71
N ASN A 317 10.20 -1.10 35.15
CA ASN A 317 9.28 -2.06 35.77
C ASN A 317 8.57 -2.95 34.74
N GLU A 318 9.29 -3.96 34.25
CA GLU A 318 8.73 -4.94 33.29
C GLU A 318 7.56 -5.74 33.86
N ILE A 319 7.56 -6.05 35.16
CA ILE A 319 6.42 -6.75 35.78
C ILE A 319 5.16 -5.88 35.70
N GLY A 320 5.29 -4.58 35.97
CA GLY A 320 4.20 -3.61 35.80
C GLY A 320 3.73 -3.51 34.35
N ASN A 321 4.65 -3.53 33.39
CA ASN A 321 4.33 -3.50 31.95
C ASN A 321 3.57 -4.75 31.50
N VAL A 322 3.97 -5.94 31.97
CA VAL A 322 3.24 -7.20 31.70
C VAL A 322 1.83 -7.17 32.29
N VAL A 323 1.64 -6.62 33.49
CA VAL A 323 0.30 -6.43 34.08
C VAL A 323 -0.56 -5.48 33.24
N ARG A 324 0.05 -4.55 32.50
CA ARG A 324 -0.60 -3.67 31.51
C ARG A 324 -0.66 -4.30 30.12
N LEU A 325 -0.44 -5.61 30.00
CA LEU A 325 -0.50 -6.39 28.76
C LEU A 325 0.52 -5.99 27.69
N GLN A 326 1.58 -5.26 28.07
CA GLN A 326 2.71 -5.02 27.17
C GLN A 326 3.62 -6.26 27.14
N ASN A 327 4.26 -6.52 25.99
CA ASN A 327 5.19 -7.63 25.91
C ASN A 327 6.42 -7.39 26.81
N PRO A 328 6.85 -8.40 27.58
CA PRO A 328 8.04 -8.28 28.41
C PRO A 328 9.29 -8.11 27.55
N ARG A 329 10.20 -7.24 27.99
CA ARG A 329 11.47 -7.00 27.29
C ARG A 329 12.65 -7.08 28.24
N LEU A 330 13.80 -7.53 27.72
CA LEU A 330 15.05 -7.57 28.50
C LEU A 330 15.57 -6.15 28.80
N VAL A 331 15.42 -5.24 27.83
CA VAL A 331 15.80 -3.83 27.93
C VAL A 331 14.76 -3.00 27.18
N ARG A 332 14.34 -1.88 27.77
CA ARG A 332 13.61 -0.81 27.07
C ARG A 332 14.53 0.40 26.93
N ILE A 333 14.49 1.03 25.76
CA ILE A 333 15.28 2.21 25.46
C ILE A 333 14.50 3.46 25.91
N ASN A 334 15.18 4.46 26.49
CA ASN A 334 14.54 5.73 26.84
C ASN A 334 14.29 6.57 25.58
N PRO A 335 13.03 6.84 25.18
CA PRO A 335 12.71 7.60 23.98
C PRO A 335 12.88 9.12 24.12
N ALA A 336 13.27 9.62 25.28
CA ALA A 336 13.64 11.03 25.40
C ALA A 336 14.80 11.39 24.45
N TYR A 337 14.87 12.66 24.03
CA TYR A 337 15.98 13.13 23.21
C TYR A 337 17.31 13.14 23.97
N VAL A 338 18.42 12.96 23.25
CA VAL A 338 19.79 13.10 23.80
C VAL A 338 19.94 14.48 24.47
N PRO A 339 20.57 14.59 25.66
CA PRO A 339 21.28 13.56 26.41
C PRO A 339 20.43 12.75 27.42
N ALA A 340 19.13 13.03 27.55
CA ALA A 340 18.28 12.37 28.54
C ALA A 340 17.89 10.94 28.13
N GLY A 341 17.72 10.69 26.84
CA GLY A 341 17.47 9.38 26.26
C GLY A 341 18.30 9.12 25.01
N GLN A 342 17.82 8.25 24.13
CA GLN A 342 18.57 7.79 22.94
C GLN A 342 18.02 8.32 21.62
N ASN A 343 16.89 9.03 21.62
CA ASN A 343 16.40 9.63 20.38
C ASN A 343 17.25 10.83 19.98
N MET A 344 17.61 10.91 18.70
CA MET A 344 18.01 12.18 18.10
C MET A 344 16.75 12.95 17.70
N ARG A 345 16.79 14.29 17.79
CA ARG A 345 15.78 15.11 17.15
C ARG A 345 15.86 14.89 15.64
N ASP A 346 14.73 15.00 14.96
CA ASP A 346 14.72 14.97 13.50
C ASP A 346 15.72 16.01 12.97
N PRO A 347 16.79 15.57 12.29
CA PRO A 347 17.85 16.48 11.85
C PRO A 347 17.41 17.35 10.67
N TRP A 348 16.24 17.09 10.09
CA TRP A 348 15.75 17.74 8.89
C TRP A 348 14.62 18.74 9.15
N LEU A 349 14.26 19.03 10.41
CA LEU A 349 13.15 19.94 10.78
C LEU A 349 13.14 21.28 10.04
N ASP A 350 14.32 21.82 9.72
CA ASP A 350 14.44 23.10 9.00
C ASP A 350 13.99 23.01 7.52
N LEU A 351 13.99 21.82 6.93
CA LEU A 351 13.47 21.52 5.58
C LEU A 351 11.97 21.22 5.56
N LEU A 352 11.36 20.93 6.72
CA LEU A 352 10.00 20.40 6.76
C LEU A 352 8.97 21.53 6.88
N ASP A 353 7.97 21.47 6.01
CA ASP A 353 6.72 22.21 6.14
C ASP A 353 5.76 21.43 7.06
N LEU A 354 5.89 21.70 8.36
CA LEU A 354 5.14 20.98 9.40
C LEU A 354 3.66 21.40 9.48
N ASP A 355 3.23 22.41 8.73
CA ASP A 355 1.82 22.74 8.58
C ASP A 355 1.14 21.77 7.58
N HIS A 356 1.92 21.06 6.76
CA HIS A 356 1.46 20.20 5.68
C HIS A 356 2.03 18.77 5.79
N ILE A 357 1.60 18.05 6.83
CA ILE A 357 1.94 16.64 7.06
C ILE A 357 0.85 15.73 6.48
N ASN A 358 1.27 14.72 5.73
CA ASN A 358 0.40 13.78 5.03
C ASN A 358 0.74 12.35 5.43
N LEU A 359 -0.27 11.50 5.58
CA LEU A 359 -0.10 10.12 6.00
C LEU A 359 -0.37 9.16 4.87
N TRP A 360 0.33 8.03 4.86
CA TRP A 360 -0.06 6.88 4.08
C TRP A 360 0.37 5.57 4.70
N GLY A 361 -0.29 4.48 4.32
CA GLY A 361 0.16 3.17 4.73
C GLY A 361 -0.53 2.06 4.00
N GLN A 362 0.11 0.90 3.99
CA GLN A 362 -0.39 -0.33 3.40
C GLN A 362 -0.82 -1.30 4.49
N SER A 363 -1.94 -2.01 4.33
CA SER A 363 -2.37 -3.08 5.22
C SER A 363 -2.37 -2.65 6.70
N ILE A 364 -1.71 -3.40 7.58
CA ILE A 364 -1.51 -3.02 8.99
C ILE A 364 -0.87 -1.63 9.21
N GLY A 365 -0.12 -1.11 8.23
CA GLY A 365 0.42 0.25 8.23
C GLY A 365 -0.69 1.27 7.98
N SER A 366 -1.59 0.98 7.04
CA SER A 366 -2.82 1.74 6.81
C SER A 366 -3.73 1.75 8.04
N VAL A 367 -3.81 0.63 8.77
CA VAL A 367 -4.55 0.51 10.05
C VAL A 367 -3.95 1.44 11.11
N GLY A 368 -2.62 1.51 11.21
CA GLY A 368 -1.92 2.45 12.09
C GLY A 368 -2.22 3.90 11.76
N MET A 369 -2.07 4.27 10.48
CA MET A 369 -2.25 5.64 10.01
C MET A 369 -3.72 6.10 10.03
N SER A 370 -4.67 5.23 9.73
CA SER A 370 -6.11 5.54 9.87
C SER A 370 -6.51 5.76 11.32
N SER A 371 -5.93 4.99 12.26
CA SER A 371 -6.17 5.18 13.70
C SER A 371 -5.72 6.58 14.15
N TYR A 372 -4.63 7.11 13.58
CA TYR A 372 -4.18 8.48 13.84
C TYR A 372 -5.30 9.50 13.64
N LEU A 373 -6.09 9.38 12.56
CA LEU A 373 -7.18 10.31 12.24
C LEU A 373 -8.30 10.30 13.29
N ASN A 374 -8.58 9.14 13.89
CA ASN A 374 -9.52 9.02 15.00
C ASN A 374 -9.02 9.75 16.26
N TRP A 375 -7.72 9.67 16.56
CA TRP A 375 -7.13 10.39 17.69
C TRP A 375 -6.98 11.89 17.44
N GLN A 376 -6.70 12.28 16.20
CA GLN A 376 -6.72 13.69 15.79
C GLN A 376 -8.11 14.30 16.02
N ASP A 377 -9.20 13.61 15.65
CA ASP A 377 -10.57 14.07 15.91
C ASP A 377 -10.86 14.24 17.42
N LYS A 378 -10.33 13.34 18.25
CA LYS A 378 -10.41 13.44 19.72
C LYS A 378 -9.58 14.59 20.30
N GLY A 379 -8.67 15.18 19.52
CA GLY A 379 -7.80 16.28 19.90
C GLY A 379 -6.61 15.91 20.79
N HIS A 380 -6.32 14.62 20.97
CA HIS A 380 -5.19 14.13 21.77
C HIS A 380 -4.76 12.74 21.32
N GLY A 381 -3.50 12.38 21.58
CA GLY A 381 -2.96 11.03 21.38
C GLY A 381 -3.12 10.14 22.61
N TYR A 382 -2.56 8.93 22.55
CA TYR A 382 -2.56 7.96 23.65
C TYR A 382 -1.88 8.47 24.92
N ASP A 383 -0.93 9.39 24.76
CA ASP A 383 -0.23 10.07 25.86
C ASP A 383 -1.03 11.23 26.47
N GLY A 384 -2.25 11.50 25.98
CA GLY A 384 -3.12 12.58 26.44
C GLY A 384 -2.73 13.97 25.95
N ARG A 385 -1.70 14.10 25.09
CA ARG A 385 -1.26 15.40 24.52
C ARG A 385 -1.84 15.60 23.13
N PRO A 386 -2.04 16.85 22.67
CA PRO A 386 -2.45 17.12 21.29
C PRO A 386 -1.53 16.43 20.29
N LEU A 387 -2.09 15.87 19.22
CA LEU A 387 -1.32 15.32 18.11
C LEU A 387 -0.91 16.45 17.13
N PRO A 388 0.24 16.32 16.44
CA PRO A 388 0.49 17.10 15.23
C PRO A 388 -0.71 17.00 14.27
N ARG A 389 -1.03 18.09 13.58
CA ARG A 389 -2.11 18.08 12.60
C ARG A 389 -1.63 17.42 11.31
N VAL A 390 -2.48 16.59 10.72
CA VAL A 390 -2.30 16.04 9.36
C VAL A 390 -3.38 16.55 8.43
N ASP A 391 -3.01 16.88 7.20
CA ASP A 391 -3.89 17.49 6.19
C ASP A 391 -4.53 16.47 5.26
N SER A 392 -3.80 15.41 4.94
CA SER A 392 -4.33 14.35 4.09
C SER A 392 -3.81 12.96 4.48
N TYR A 393 -4.56 11.95 4.04
CA TYR A 393 -4.28 10.54 4.26
C TYR A 393 -4.64 9.73 3.01
N VAL A 394 -3.73 8.82 2.62
CA VAL A 394 -3.97 7.80 1.60
C VAL A 394 -3.72 6.43 2.23
N GLY A 395 -4.79 5.65 2.43
CA GLY A 395 -4.67 4.31 2.98
C GLY A 395 -4.95 3.24 1.94
N MET A 396 -4.23 2.13 2.05
CA MET A 396 -4.33 1.01 1.12
C MET A 396 -4.60 -0.29 1.90
N SER A 397 -5.69 -0.96 1.53
CA SER A 397 -6.04 -2.32 1.94
C SER A 397 -5.92 -2.62 3.44
N GLY A 398 -6.55 -1.80 4.29
CA GLY A 398 -6.61 -2.06 5.74
C GLY A 398 -6.93 -0.81 6.54
N PHE A 399 -8.06 -0.80 7.23
CA PHE A 399 -8.50 0.43 7.90
C PHE A 399 -9.09 0.17 9.27
N THR A 400 -8.97 1.18 10.14
CA THR A 400 -9.78 1.31 11.34
C THR A 400 -10.96 2.24 11.07
N GLN A 401 -11.94 2.30 11.99
CA GLN A 401 -13.00 3.29 11.89
C GLN A 401 -12.53 4.66 12.41
N PHE A 402 -12.67 5.70 11.60
CA PHE A 402 -12.35 7.08 11.94
C PHE A 402 -13.34 8.05 11.25
N PRO A 403 -13.51 9.30 11.74
CA PRO A 403 -14.09 10.37 10.95
C PRO A 403 -13.03 11.02 10.04
N SER A 404 -13.43 11.66 8.95
CA SER A 404 -12.52 12.39 8.05
C SER A 404 -12.09 13.72 8.67
N SER A 405 -11.20 13.65 9.66
CA SER A 405 -10.54 14.80 10.30
C SER A 405 -9.43 15.43 9.44
N ALA A 406 -9.07 14.77 8.34
CA ALA A 406 -8.20 15.19 7.25
C ALA A 406 -8.83 14.76 5.90
N ALA A 407 -8.26 15.18 4.76
CA ALA A 407 -8.68 14.68 3.45
C ALA A 407 -8.30 13.19 3.31
N VAL A 408 -9.28 12.30 3.10
CA VAL A 408 -9.10 10.84 3.12
C VAL A 408 -9.25 10.22 1.74
N GLN A 409 -8.29 9.39 1.34
CA GLN A 409 -8.41 8.47 0.21
C GLN A 409 -8.24 7.03 0.70
N LEU A 410 -9.18 6.17 0.31
CA LEU A 410 -9.17 4.73 0.59
C LEU A 410 -8.97 3.97 -0.72
N GLN A 411 -8.00 3.07 -0.73
CA GLN A 411 -7.67 2.24 -1.88
C GLN A 411 -7.78 0.75 -1.49
N THR A 412 -8.37 -0.07 -2.37
CA THR A 412 -8.48 -1.54 -2.25
C THR A 412 -8.62 -2.17 -3.64
N ALA A 413 -8.91 -3.46 -3.75
CA ALA A 413 -8.93 -4.18 -5.03
C ALA A 413 -9.99 -5.29 -5.08
N ASP A 414 -10.48 -5.64 -6.28
CA ASP A 414 -11.58 -6.59 -6.50
C ASP A 414 -11.42 -7.99 -5.84
N PHE A 415 -10.18 -8.47 -5.60
CA PHE A 415 -9.87 -9.73 -4.90
C PHE A 415 -8.98 -9.53 -3.67
N ASP A 416 -9.10 -8.39 -3.03
CA ASP A 416 -8.45 -8.10 -1.76
C ASP A 416 -9.14 -8.84 -0.61
N LEU A 417 -8.58 -8.78 0.61
CA LEU A 417 -9.07 -9.56 1.71
C LEU A 417 -10.47 -9.07 2.11
N PRO A 418 -11.54 -9.90 2.09
CA PRO A 418 -12.85 -9.52 2.57
C PRO A 418 -12.79 -9.06 4.02
N GLY A 419 -12.73 -7.75 4.20
CA GLY A 419 -12.84 -7.13 5.50
C GLY A 419 -14.28 -7.19 5.94
N PHE A 420 -14.56 -8.05 6.90
CA PHE A 420 -15.84 -8.08 7.57
C PHE A 420 -15.88 -6.89 8.54
N HIS A 421 -16.52 -5.79 8.12
CA HIS A 421 -16.82 -4.68 9.02
C HIS A 421 -17.52 -5.18 10.29
N ALA A 422 -17.30 -4.52 11.44
CA ALA A 422 -17.88 -4.88 12.74
C ALA A 422 -19.42 -4.97 12.76
N TYR A 423 -20.08 -4.49 11.70
CA TYR A 423 -21.53 -4.46 11.52
C TYR A 423 -22.00 -5.29 10.30
N GLY A 424 -21.13 -6.13 9.74
CA GLY A 424 -21.42 -7.08 8.66
C GLY A 424 -22.30 -8.25 9.11
N PHE A 425 -22.88 -8.96 8.14
CA PHE A 425 -24.03 -9.87 8.34
C PHE A 425 -23.77 -11.13 9.18
N PHE A 426 -22.52 -11.51 9.51
CA PHE A 426 -22.24 -12.74 10.28
C PHE A 426 -20.83 -12.75 10.92
N PRO A 427 -20.72 -13.23 12.17
CA PRO A 427 -21.05 -12.49 13.39
C PRO A 427 -20.12 -11.28 13.64
N PRO A 428 -20.59 -10.23 14.35
CA PRO A 428 -19.75 -9.10 14.76
C PRO A 428 -18.56 -9.59 15.58
N ASN A 429 -17.35 -9.41 15.06
CA ASN A 429 -16.13 -9.79 15.74
C ASN A 429 -15.47 -8.57 16.40
N PRO A 430 -15.49 -8.43 17.74
CA PRO A 430 -14.80 -7.33 18.42
C PRO A 430 -13.26 -7.41 18.30
N PHE A 431 -12.72 -8.53 17.81
CA PHE A 431 -11.27 -8.79 17.68
C PHE A 431 -10.72 -8.49 16.28
N PHE A 432 -11.58 -8.48 15.25
CA PHE A 432 -11.18 -8.27 13.85
C PHE A 432 -12.13 -7.26 13.23
N GLN A 433 -11.69 -6.00 13.17
CA GLN A 433 -12.38 -4.90 12.48
C GLN A 433 -11.60 -4.29 11.31
N PRO A 434 -10.66 -4.96 10.61
CA PRO A 434 -10.19 -4.41 9.34
C PRO A 434 -11.38 -4.36 8.39
N THR A 435 -11.77 -3.16 8.00
CA THR A 435 -12.42 -3.00 6.71
C THR A 435 -11.31 -3.09 5.69
N ASP A 436 -11.43 -4.06 4.81
CA ASP A 436 -10.52 -4.39 3.73
C ASP A 436 -11.39 -4.97 2.62
N GLY A 437 -10.84 -5.07 1.42
CA GLY A 437 -11.61 -5.46 0.25
C GLY A 437 -12.65 -4.40 -0.20
N PRO A 438 -13.15 -4.52 -1.43
CA PRO A 438 -14.13 -3.61 -2.03
C PRO A 438 -15.35 -3.43 -1.16
N ILE A 439 -15.86 -4.52 -0.56
CA ILE A 439 -17.08 -4.45 0.25
C ILE A 439 -16.82 -3.75 1.59
N GLY A 440 -15.79 -4.18 2.32
CA GLY A 440 -15.50 -3.64 3.65
C GLY A 440 -15.09 -2.17 3.57
N THR A 441 -14.21 -1.85 2.62
CA THR A 441 -13.72 -0.50 2.39
C THR A 441 -14.82 0.44 1.91
N LYS A 442 -15.73 -0.03 1.02
CA LYS A 442 -16.90 0.76 0.61
C LYS A 442 -17.85 1.06 1.77
N ASP A 443 -18.12 0.08 2.62
CA ASP A 443 -18.94 0.30 3.82
C ASP A 443 -18.30 1.37 4.73
N LEU A 444 -16.96 1.33 4.93
CA LEU A 444 -16.26 2.35 5.69
C LEU A 444 -16.37 3.73 5.02
N TYR A 445 -16.14 3.82 3.71
CA TYR A 445 -16.32 5.05 2.95
C TYR A 445 -17.71 5.65 3.17
N ASP A 446 -18.77 4.84 3.07
CA ASP A 446 -20.14 5.29 3.27
C ASP A 446 -20.41 5.74 4.70
N LEU A 447 -19.80 5.09 5.69
CA LEU A 447 -19.90 5.50 7.10
C LEU A 447 -19.20 6.83 7.33
N ILE A 448 -17.98 7.01 6.81
CA ILE A 448 -17.25 8.28 6.90
C ILE A 448 -18.09 9.38 6.25
N ARG A 449 -18.62 9.14 5.04
CA ARG A 449 -19.40 10.13 4.28
C ARG A 449 -20.71 10.52 4.96
N ARG A 450 -21.30 9.64 5.79
CA ARG A 450 -22.54 9.92 6.54
C ARG A 450 -22.28 10.52 7.92
N ASP A 451 -21.03 10.52 8.40
CA ASP A 451 -20.68 11.11 9.70
C ASP A 451 -20.67 12.64 9.59
N PRO A 452 -21.47 13.37 10.38
CA PRO A 452 -21.50 14.83 10.35
C PRO A 452 -20.18 15.50 10.73
N ARG A 453 -19.24 14.77 11.36
CA ARG A 453 -17.89 15.25 11.68
C ARG A 453 -16.95 15.20 10.48
N SER A 454 -17.25 14.39 9.47
CA SER A 454 -16.41 14.20 8.27
C SER A 454 -16.63 15.31 7.24
N THR A 455 -16.08 16.50 7.49
CA THR A 455 -16.25 17.66 6.59
C THR A 455 -15.19 17.77 5.51
N ASN A 456 -14.11 16.99 5.57
CA ASN A 456 -13.03 17.01 4.59
C ASN A 456 -13.33 16.11 3.38
N PRO A 457 -12.62 16.29 2.24
CA PRO A 457 -12.78 15.44 1.06
C PRO A 457 -12.56 13.96 1.36
N VAL A 458 -13.36 13.09 0.75
CA VAL A 458 -13.25 11.63 0.90
C VAL A 458 -13.30 10.96 -0.47
N MET A 459 -12.41 10.01 -0.74
CA MET A 459 -12.37 9.22 -1.96
C MET A 459 -12.24 7.73 -1.66
N PHE A 460 -12.94 6.92 -2.44
CA PHE A 460 -12.84 5.46 -2.45
C PHE A 460 -12.46 4.99 -3.84
N ILE A 461 -11.42 4.15 -3.91
CA ILE A 461 -10.82 3.61 -5.12
C ILE A 461 -10.76 2.10 -4.99
N ASP A 462 -11.12 1.43 -6.07
CA ASP A 462 -11.07 -0.02 -6.18
C ASP A 462 -10.38 -0.41 -7.48
N TYR A 463 -9.46 -1.38 -7.43
CA TYR A 463 -8.65 -1.81 -8.57
C TYR A 463 -9.26 -3.00 -9.30
N GLU A 464 -9.33 -2.88 -10.62
CA GLU A 464 -9.86 -3.90 -11.51
C GLU A 464 -9.05 -5.19 -11.41
N GLY A 465 -9.70 -6.30 -11.05
CA GLY A 465 -9.08 -7.63 -10.98
C GLY A 465 -7.82 -7.69 -10.10
N GLY A 466 -7.74 -6.78 -9.14
CA GLY A 466 -6.58 -6.58 -8.30
C GLY A 466 -6.57 -7.41 -7.02
N SER A 467 -5.47 -7.40 -6.27
CA SER A 467 -5.36 -8.10 -4.98
C SER A 467 -4.84 -7.19 -3.85
N HIS A 468 -4.76 -7.73 -2.62
CA HIS A 468 -4.09 -7.06 -1.48
C HIS A 468 -2.66 -6.60 -1.79
N GLY A 469 -1.99 -7.26 -2.75
CA GLY A 469 -0.62 -6.96 -3.18
C GLY A 469 -0.49 -5.89 -4.27
N ASP A 470 -1.58 -5.25 -4.69
CA ASP A 470 -1.57 -4.26 -5.77
C ASP A 470 -0.97 -2.91 -5.37
N SER A 471 -1.04 -2.58 -4.09
CA SER A 471 -0.49 -1.36 -3.48
C SER A 471 0.92 -1.57 -2.92
N ILE A 472 1.62 -2.61 -3.38
CA ILE A 472 3.02 -2.87 -3.06
C ILE A 472 3.80 -3.25 -4.31
N ASN A 473 5.11 -3.05 -4.29
CA ASN A 473 5.95 -3.37 -5.43
C ASN A 473 6.45 -4.83 -5.42
N TRP A 474 6.06 -5.68 -4.45
CA TRP A 474 6.49 -7.09 -4.36
C TRP A 474 6.47 -7.87 -5.67
N LEU A 475 7.55 -8.62 -5.88
CA LEU A 475 7.70 -9.44 -7.07
C LEU A 475 7.10 -10.82 -6.86
N GLY A 476 6.38 -11.31 -7.87
CA GLY A 476 5.83 -12.66 -7.86
C GLY A 476 4.58 -12.85 -7.00
N VAL A 477 4.08 -11.76 -6.41
CA VAL A 477 2.80 -11.73 -5.69
C VAL A 477 1.68 -11.49 -6.71
N PRO A 478 0.53 -12.19 -6.58
CA PRO A 478 -0.62 -11.95 -7.45
C PRO A 478 -1.01 -10.48 -7.40
N ARG A 479 -0.98 -9.81 -8.55
CA ARG A 479 -1.43 -8.43 -8.72
C ARG A 479 -1.83 -8.16 -10.17
N ASN A 480 -2.72 -7.19 -10.35
CA ASN A 480 -2.93 -6.63 -11.68
C ASN A 480 -1.76 -5.70 -12.05
N VAL A 481 -1.26 -5.83 -13.27
CA VAL A 481 -0.12 -5.07 -13.81
C VAL A 481 -0.32 -3.55 -13.76
N LYS A 482 -1.57 -3.09 -13.88
CA LYS A 482 -1.93 -1.66 -13.89
C LYS A 482 -1.98 -1.04 -12.50
N SER A 483 -2.30 -1.84 -11.48
CA SER A 483 -2.70 -1.32 -10.16
C SER A 483 -1.61 -0.54 -9.43
N PRO A 484 -0.33 -0.92 -9.44
CA PRO A 484 0.70 -0.12 -8.77
C PRO A 484 0.82 1.30 -9.33
N ALA A 485 0.75 1.45 -10.67
CA ALA A 485 0.81 2.75 -11.33
C ALA A 485 -0.44 3.59 -11.03
N LEU A 486 -1.61 2.97 -11.10
CA LEU A 486 -2.90 3.56 -10.74
C LEU A 486 -2.94 4.05 -9.28
N SER A 487 -2.50 3.19 -8.35
CA SER A 487 -2.44 3.47 -6.92
C SER A 487 -1.57 4.68 -6.62
N VAL A 488 -0.35 4.71 -7.17
CA VAL A 488 0.58 5.83 -6.98
C VAL A 488 0.06 7.09 -7.68
N HIS A 489 -0.54 6.99 -8.88
CA HIS A 489 -1.13 8.12 -9.57
C HIS A 489 -2.17 8.84 -8.70
N TYR A 490 -3.15 8.10 -8.17
CA TYR A 490 -4.17 8.68 -7.31
C TYR A 490 -3.65 9.17 -5.95
N ALA A 491 -2.67 8.47 -5.36
CA ALA A 491 -2.03 8.90 -4.13
C ALA A 491 -1.32 10.25 -4.31
N MET A 492 -0.55 10.39 -5.39
CA MET A 492 0.18 11.63 -5.68
C MET A 492 -0.76 12.77 -6.07
N ALA A 493 -1.81 12.50 -6.85
CA ALA A 493 -2.85 13.48 -7.15
C ALA A 493 -3.56 13.96 -5.86
N TRP A 494 -3.77 13.05 -4.89
CA TRP A 494 -4.34 13.38 -3.59
C TRP A 494 -3.46 14.33 -2.78
N PHE A 495 -2.17 14.00 -2.64
CA PHE A 495 -1.22 14.84 -1.92
C PHE A 495 -1.01 16.20 -2.59
N ASN A 496 -0.90 16.24 -3.92
CA ASN A 496 -0.77 17.50 -4.63
C ASN A 496 -2.03 18.39 -4.54
N CYS A 497 -3.21 17.80 -4.41
CA CYS A 497 -4.46 18.54 -4.27
C CYS A 497 -4.72 19.03 -2.84
N HIS A 498 -4.49 18.17 -1.83
CA HIS A 498 -4.95 18.40 -0.45
C HIS A 498 -3.83 18.47 0.60
N GLY A 499 -2.60 18.13 0.23
CA GLY A 499 -1.49 17.90 1.16
C GLY A 499 -0.35 18.93 1.13
N ARG A 500 -0.56 20.07 0.46
CA ARG A 500 0.47 21.11 0.28
C ARG A 500 -0.15 22.51 0.28
N ALA A 501 0.65 23.51 0.65
CA ALA A 501 0.22 24.92 0.68
C ALA A 501 -0.15 25.44 -0.71
N ASP A 502 0.66 25.12 -1.71
CA ASP A 502 0.54 25.50 -3.11
C ASP A 502 -0.23 24.45 -3.92
N ARG A 503 -1.47 24.21 -3.48
CA ARG A 503 -2.42 23.28 -4.11
C ARG A 503 -2.34 23.26 -5.65
N ASP A 504 -2.14 22.07 -6.21
CA ASP A 504 -2.16 21.85 -7.66
C ASP A 504 -3.60 21.59 -8.14
N GLN A 505 -4.15 22.53 -8.89
CA GLN A 505 -5.50 22.41 -9.45
C GLN A 505 -5.60 21.28 -10.48
N THR A 506 -4.54 20.99 -11.23
CA THR A 506 -4.52 19.90 -12.21
C THR A 506 -4.69 18.56 -11.51
N ALA A 507 -3.94 18.34 -10.44
CA ALA A 507 -4.07 17.16 -9.58
C ALA A 507 -5.50 17.03 -9.01
N CYS A 508 -6.12 18.13 -8.60
CA CYS A 508 -7.51 18.11 -8.12
C CYS A 508 -8.53 17.73 -9.19
N ASP A 509 -8.31 18.18 -10.43
CA ASP A 509 -9.17 17.86 -11.56
C ASP A 509 -8.98 16.38 -11.98
N GLU A 510 -7.75 15.86 -11.89
CA GLU A 510 -7.39 14.44 -12.11
C GLU A 510 -8.08 13.51 -11.12
N LEU A 511 -8.19 13.85 -9.83
CA LEU A 511 -8.95 13.06 -8.83
C LEU A 511 -10.40 12.82 -9.23
N SER A 512 -10.92 13.68 -10.11
CA SER A 512 -12.22 13.46 -10.69
C SER A 512 -12.13 12.52 -11.91
N GLN A 513 -11.12 12.53 -12.76
CA GLN A 513 -11.19 11.75 -14.00
C GLN A 513 -10.93 10.26 -13.78
N PRO A 514 -11.65 9.35 -14.47
CA PRO A 514 -11.32 7.94 -14.42
C PRO A 514 -9.93 7.70 -15.05
N PHE A 515 -9.16 6.81 -14.43
CA PHE A 515 -7.87 6.34 -14.92
C PHE A 515 -7.99 4.86 -15.27
N ASP A 516 -7.15 4.37 -16.17
CA ASP A 516 -7.15 2.97 -16.59
C ASP A 516 -6.81 2.03 -15.40
N GLY A 517 -7.53 0.92 -15.28
CA GLY A 517 -7.38 -0.06 -14.19
C GLY A 517 -8.30 0.14 -12.97
N LEU A 518 -9.17 1.15 -12.96
CA LEU A 518 -10.23 1.24 -11.95
C LEU A 518 -11.29 0.16 -12.14
N SER A 519 -11.74 -0.45 -11.04
CA SER A 519 -12.71 -1.54 -11.04
C SER A 519 -13.95 -1.22 -11.86
N ARG A 520 -14.37 -2.22 -12.63
CA ARG A 520 -15.62 -2.22 -13.40
C ARG A 520 -16.76 -2.87 -12.63
N ALA A 521 -16.46 -3.53 -11.52
CA ALA A 521 -17.45 -4.17 -10.67
C ALA A 521 -17.89 -3.27 -9.51
N VAL A 522 -17.02 -2.36 -9.06
CA VAL A 522 -17.27 -1.46 -7.93
C VAL A 522 -17.01 -0.01 -8.32
N ALA A 523 -17.89 0.89 -7.91
CA ALA A 523 -17.80 2.29 -8.27
C ALA A 523 -16.64 2.95 -7.52
N THR A 524 -15.72 3.57 -8.24
CA THR A 524 -14.81 4.56 -7.64
C THR A 524 -15.61 5.83 -7.36
N GLU A 525 -15.54 6.32 -6.13
CA GLU A 525 -16.37 7.41 -5.63
C GLU A 525 -15.53 8.55 -5.05
N TYR A 526 -15.86 9.79 -5.41
CA TYR A 526 -15.19 10.98 -4.88
C TYR A 526 -16.21 11.99 -4.34
N ALA A 527 -16.10 12.31 -3.05
CA ALA A 527 -16.88 13.31 -2.34
C ALA A 527 -15.98 14.52 -2.00
N PRO A 528 -15.83 15.51 -2.90
CA PRO A 528 -14.91 16.64 -2.70
C PRO A 528 -15.31 17.58 -1.56
N GLN A 529 -16.53 17.50 -1.04
CA GLN A 529 -17.00 18.27 0.13
C GLN A 529 -17.29 17.38 1.35
N GLY A 530 -16.80 16.14 1.36
CA GLY A 530 -17.09 15.17 2.43
C GLY A 530 -18.59 14.96 2.62
N ASN A 531 -19.04 14.94 3.88
CA ASN A 531 -20.46 14.78 4.23
C ASN A 531 -21.36 15.92 3.73
N ALA A 532 -20.83 17.12 3.48
CA ALA A 532 -21.64 18.28 3.10
C ALA A 532 -22.10 18.28 1.63
N GLY A 533 -21.50 17.44 0.78
CA GLY A 533 -21.78 17.42 -0.66
C GLY A 533 -22.10 16.01 -1.20
N PRO A 534 -22.41 15.93 -2.50
CA PRO A 534 -22.67 14.64 -3.14
C PRO A 534 -21.37 13.83 -3.30
N SER A 535 -21.47 12.51 -3.14
CA SER A 535 -20.48 11.58 -3.70
C SER A 535 -20.67 11.52 -5.22
N ARG A 536 -19.60 11.68 -5.99
CA ARG A 536 -19.59 11.62 -7.45
C ARG A 536 -18.99 10.31 -7.91
N CYS A 537 -19.63 9.67 -8.88
CA CYS A 537 -19.06 8.51 -9.54
C CYS A 537 -17.87 8.98 -10.39
N VAL A 538 -16.69 8.43 -10.14
CA VAL A 538 -15.53 8.52 -11.04
C VAL A 538 -15.69 7.43 -12.11
N THR A 539 -16.05 6.22 -11.69
CA THR A 539 -16.47 5.11 -12.56
C THR A 539 -17.89 4.67 -12.23
N ILE A 540 -18.58 4.08 -13.19
CA ILE A 540 -19.89 3.45 -13.00
C ILE A 540 -19.71 1.96 -13.28
N PRO A 541 -20.06 1.08 -12.34
CA PRO A 541 -19.91 -0.35 -12.54
C PRO A 541 -20.75 -0.85 -13.70
N ASP A 542 -20.21 -1.81 -14.44
CA ASP A 542 -20.87 -2.46 -15.57
C ASP A 542 -20.56 -3.97 -15.67
N ARG A 543 -19.89 -4.49 -14.64
CA ARG A 543 -19.54 -5.89 -14.45
C ARG A 543 -19.86 -6.34 -13.03
N ALA A 544 -19.75 -7.65 -12.80
CA ALA A 544 -19.80 -8.24 -11.47
C ALA A 544 -18.47 -8.95 -11.22
N THR A 545 -17.92 -8.76 -10.02
CA THR A 545 -16.72 -9.46 -9.55
C THR A 545 -17.09 -10.62 -8.64
N LEU A 546 -16.17 -11.57 -8.47
CA LEU A 546 -16.39 -12.73 -7.61
C LEU A 546 -16.61 -12.35 -6.14
N GLU A 547 -15.92 -11.32 -5.65
CA GLU A 547 -16.04 -10.96 -4.23
C GLU A 547 -17.46 -10.51 -3.86
N GLN A 548 -18.22 -9.98 -4.83
CA GLN A 548 -19.63 -9.65 -4.65
C GLN A 548 -20.50 -10.87 -4.30
N VAL A 549 -20.04 -12.11 -4.48
CA VAL A 549 -20.75 -13.31 -4.00
C VAL A 549 -20.94 -13.29 -2.47
N LEU A 550 -20.11 -12.56 -1.72
CA LEU A 550 -20.31 -12.29 -0.29
C LEU A 550 -21.53 -11.38 -0.01
N ARG A 551 -22.04 -10.69 -1.04
CA ARG A 551 -23.31 -9.96 -1.07
C ARG A 551 -24.16 -10.46 -2.26
N PRO A 552 -24.76 -11.66 -2.18
CA PRO A 552 -25.44 -12.30 -3.31
C PRO A 552 -26.46 -11.41 -4.03
N GLN A 553 -27.10 -10.50 -3.29
CA GLN A 553 -28.02 -9.50 -3.85
C GLN A 553 -27.33 -8.51 -4.82
N ILE A 554 -26.14 -8.02 -4.48
CA ILE A 554 -25.35 -7.10 -5.32
C ILE A 554 -24.83 -7.88 -6.52
N PHE A 555 -24.27 -9.08 -6.30
CA PHE A 555 -23.80 -9.94 -7.38
C PHE A 555 -24.90 -10.26 -8.39
N LEU A 556 -26.09 -10.67 -7.93
CA LEU A 556 -27.22 -10.96 -8.81
C LEU A 556 -27.73 -9.71 -9.55
N GLN A 557 -27.76 -8.56 -8.88
CA GLN A 557 -28.12 -7.29 -9.51
C GLN A 557 -27.12 -6.89 -10.59
N ASN A 558 -25.81 -6.93 -10.31
CA ASN A 558 -24.76 -6.56 -11.25
C ASN A 558 -24.61 -7.55 -12.42
N THR A 559 -25.09 -8.80 -12.26
CA THR A 559 -25.09 -9.82 -13.32
C THR A 559 -26.34 -9.80 -14.19
N THR A 560 -27.47 -9.26 -13.72
CA THR A 560 -28.77 -9.38 -14.42
C THR A 560 -29.55 -8.09 -14.62
N GLY A 561 -29.19 -7.00 -13.93
CA GLY A 561 -29.92 -5.75 -13.90
C GLY A 561 -29.02 -4.52 -14.02
N ALA A 562 -29.54 -3.36 -13.59
CA ALA A 562 -28.74 -2.14 -13.49
C ALA A 562 -27.75 -2.27 -12.34
N ALA A 563 -26.49 -1.94 -12.59
CA ALA A 563 -25.43 -2.07 -11.60
C ALA A 563 -25.71 -1.27 -10.32
N TRP A 564 -25.26 -1.80 -9.20
CA TRP A 564 -25.38 -1.19 -7.88
C TRP A 564 -24.27 -0.16 -7.64
N TYR A 565 -24.66 1.08 -7.33
CA TYR A 565 -23.77 2.18 -6.93
C TYR A 565 -24.59 3.24 -6.18
N ASP A 566 -23.96 3.94 -5.25
CA ASP A 566 -24.61 4.92 -4.35
C ASP A 566 -24.15 6.38 -4.60
N CYS A 567 -23.41 6.61 -5.69
CA CYS A 567 -22.90 7.91 -6.11
C CYS A 567 -23.74 8.59 -7.19
N VAL A 568 -23.51 9.89 -7.38
CA VAL A 568 -24.11 10.69 -8.46
C VAL A 568 -23.27 10.55 -9.74
N PRO A 569 -23.83 10.01 -10.84
CA PRO A 569 -23.17 9.96 -12.13
C PRO A 569 -22.77 11.36 -12.63
N ARG A 570 -21.72 11.41 -13.43
CA ARG A 570 -21.33 12.65 -14.12
C ARG A 570 -22.28 12.90 -15.28
N SER A 571 -22.75 14.14 -15.38
CA SER A 571 -23.59 14.65 -16.46
C SER A 571 -22.81 14.86 -17.75
#